data_AF-K9UAI9-F1
#
_entry.id   AF-K9UAI9-F1
#
_cell.length_a   1.000
_cell.length_b   1.000
_cell.length_c   1.000
_cell.angle_alpha   90.00
_cell.angle_beta   90.00
_cell.angle_gamma   90.00
#
_symmetry.space_group_name_H-M   'P 1'
#
loop_
_entity.id
_entity.type
_entity.pdbx_description
1 polymer ?
#
loop_
_entity_poly.entity_id
_entity_poly.type
_entity_poly.pdbx_seq_one_letter_code
_entity_poly.pdbx_strand_id
1 'polypeptide(L)' 'MIYYKRMTYVAIGDGFQTYIYPACGTAPYIRYKFLPNRVELDEAVAKCKNAGWKVANGTNISKLMLSATRKTSGR' A
#
# COMPACT_ATOMS: atom_id res chain seq x y z
N MET A 1 3.02 -23.36 -0.49
CA MET A 1 3.88 -22.28 -1.04
C MET A 1 3.19 -20.94 -0.80
N ILE A 2 3.82 -20.04 -0.05
CA ILE A 2 3.30 -18.67 0.12
C ILE A 2 3.73 -17.87 -1.11
N TYR A 3 2.78 -17.23 -1.79
CA TYR A 3 3.09 -16.30 -2.87
C TYR A 3 2.33 -14.99 -2.69
N TYR A 4 3.00 -13.88 -2.99
CA TYR A 4 2.46 -12.53 -2.89
C TYR A 4 1.84 -12.15 -4.23
N LYS A 5 0.60 -11.62 -4.20
CA LYS A 5 -0.10 -11.21 -5.44
C LYS A 5 -1.04 -10.02 -5.25
N ARG A 6 -0.77 -9.24 -4.21
CA ARG A 6 -1.54 -8.06 -3.86
C ARG A 6 -0.57 -6.95 -3.46
N MET A 7 -0.79 -5.74 -3.96
CA MET A 7 0.00 -4.57 -3.65
C MET A 7 -0.91 -3.46 -3.11
N THR A 8 -0.48 -2.78 -2.06
CA THR A 8 -1.09 -1.52 -1.62
C THR A 8 -0.02 -0.45 -1.60
N TYR A 9 -0.37 0.77 -1.99
CA TYR A 9 0.50 1.93 -1.83
C TYR A 9 -0.16 3.00 -0.97
N VAL A 10 0.66 3.76 -0.25
CA VAL A 10 0.23 4.87 0.61
C VAL A 10 1.08 6.09 0.29
N ALA A 11 0.44 7.21 -0.02
CA ALA A 11 1.13 8.48 -0.15
C ALA A 11 1.58 8.95 1.24
N ILE A 12 2.87 9.21 1.37
CA ILE A 12 3.51 9.80 2.54
C ILE A 12 4.29 11.02 2.05
N GLY A 13 4.50 12.04 2.89
CA GLY A 13 5.01 13.37 2.52
C GLY A 13 5.76 13.46 1.18
N ASP A 14 6.90 12.79 1.08
CA ASP A 14 7.83 12.90 -0.05
C ASP A 14 7.71 11.77 -1.11
N GLY A 15 6.63 10.98 -1.10
CA GLY A 15 6.42 9.93 -2.10
C GLY A 15 5.39 8.86 -1.72
N PHE A 16 5.64 7.62 -2.12
CA PHE A 16 4.70 6.52 -1.99
C PHE A 16 5.37 5.28 -1.39
N GLN A 17 4.93 4.89 -0.21
CA GLN A 17 5.34 3.62 0.37
C GLN A 17 4.46 2.49 -0.16
N THR A 18 5.08 1.43 -0.69
CA THR A 18 4.38 0.23 -1.15
C THR A 18 4.47 -0.91 -0.12
N TYR A 19 3.44 -1.73 -0.11
CA TYR A 19 3.29 -2.93 0.71
C TYR A 19 2.78 -4.07 -0.16
N ILE A 20 3.32 -5.27 0.02
CA ILE A 20 2.86 -6.47 -0.67
C ILE A 20 2.22 -7.44 0.32
N TYR A 21 1.14 -8.08 -0.10
CA TYR A 21 0.36 -9.01 0.72
C TYR A 21 0.29 -10.38 0.05
N PRO A 22 0.23 -11.46 0.84
CA PRO A 22 0.03 -12.80 0.30
C PRO A 22 -1.29 -12.87 -0.48
N ALA A 23 -1.30 -13.70 -1.53
CA ALA A 23 -2.51 -13.93 -2.31
C ALA A 23 -3.59 -14.68 -1.50
N CYS A 24 -3.14 -15.56 -0.61
CA CYS A 24 -3.95 -16.39 0.28
C CYS A 24 -3.18 -16.67 1.58
N GLY A 25 -3.89 -16.90 2.68
CA GLY A 25 -3.33 -17.22 4.00
C GLY A 25 -3.17 -15.99 4.90
N THR A 26 -2.59 -16.24 6.08
CA THR A 26 -2.41 -15.27 7.18
C THR A 26 -0.98 -14.74 7.28
N ALA A 27 -0.15 -14.99 6.27
CA ALA A 27 1.22 -14.51 6.26
C ALA A 27 1.25 -12.96 6.37
N PRO A 28 2.23 -12.40 7.09
CA PRO A 28 2.31 -10.96 7.27
C PRO A 28 2.52 -10.26 5.93
N TYR A 29 2.10 -9.01 5.86
CA TYR A 29 2.44 -8.14 4.76
C TYR A 29 3.92 -7.73 4.84
N ILE A 30 4.49 -7.36 3.71
CA ILE A 30 5.88 -6.89 3.64
C ILE A 30 5.87 -5.43 3.18
N ARG A 31 6.59 -4.57 3.89
CA ARG A 31 6.95 -3.23 3.41
C ARG A 31 7.97 -3.41 2.29
N TYR A 32 7.61 -3.05 1.06
CA TYR A 32 8.38 -3.43 -0.13
C TYR A 32 9.33 -2.32 -0.59
N LYS A 33 8.84 -1.36 -1.36
CA LYS A 33 9.66 -0.29 -1.93
C LYS A 33 9.03 1.09 -1.71
N PHE A 34 9.87 2.09 -1.46
CA PHE A 34 9.48 3.49 -1.50
C PHE A 34 9.68 4.04 -2.92
N LEU A 35 8.67 4.72 -3.45
CA LEU A 35 8.67 5.31 -4.78
C LEU A 35 8.57 6.84 -4.61
N PRO A 36 9.60 7.61 -4.99
CA PRO A 36 9.69 9.04 -4.68
C PRO A 36 8.74 9.90 -5.52
N ASN A 37 8.34 9.45 -6.71
CA ASN A 37 7.51 10.24 -7.61
C ASN A 37 6.32 9.44 -8.15
N ARG A 38 5.37 10.17 -8.74
CA ARG A 38 4.12 9.61 -9.26
C ARG A 38 4.36 8.71 -10.48
N VAL A 39 5.35 9.04 -11.32
CA VAL A 39 5.66 8.29 -12.54
C VAL A 39 6.08 6.86 -12.22
N GLU A 40 7.02 6.69 -11.28
CA GLU A 40 7.46 5.37 -10.80
C GLU A 40 6.33 4.57 -10.17
N LEU A 41 5.42 5.24 -9.44
CA LEU A 41 4.24 4.59 -8.90
C LEU A 41 3.33 4.08 -10.02
N ASP A 42 3.01 4.90 -11.01
CA ASP A 42 2.08 4.53 -12.07
C ASP A 42 2.67 3.40 -12.94
N GLU A 43 3.99 3.40 -13.19
CA GLU A 43 4.68 2.28 -13.82
C GLU A 43 4.59 0.98 -12.98
N ALA A 44 4.82 1.07 -11.67
CA ALA A 44 4.75 -0.09 -10.79
C ALA A 44 3.33 -0.66 -10.72
N VAL A 45 2.32 0.23 -10.67
CA VAL A 45 0.90 -0.15 -10.71
C VAL A 45 0.55 -0.83 -12.03
N ALA A 46 1.00 -0.28 -13.16
CA ALA A 46 0.77 -0.87 -14.48
C ALA A 46 1.40 -2.26 -14.58
N LYS A 47 2.67 -2.41 -14.19
CA LYS A 47 3.38 -3.71 -14.16
C LYS A 47 2.64 -4.73 -13.29
N CYS A 48 2.20 -4.32 -12.10
CA CYS A 48 1.43 -5.19 -11.19
C CYS A 48 0.09 -5.62 -11.81
N LYS A 49 -0.68 -4.68 -12.37
CA LYS A 49 -1.96 -4.99 -13.04
C LYS A 49 -1.78 -5.92 -14.23
N ASN A 50 -0.77 -5.68 -15.06
CA ASN A 50 -0.45 -6.53 -16.21
C ASN A 50 -0.04 -7.96 -15.79
N ALA A 51 0.62 -8.10 -14.65
CA ALA A 51 0.94 -9.40 -14.04
C ALA A 51 -0.23 -10.05 -13.28
N GLY A 52 -1.43 -9.44 -13.31
CA GLY A 52 -2.62 -9.94 -12.63
C GLY A 52 -2.60 -9.79 -11.11
N TRP A 53 -1.86 -8.81 -10.58
CA TRP A 53 -1.87 -8.49 -9.15
C TRP A 53 -3.08 -7.61 -8.81
N LYS A 54 -3.63 -7.81 -7.60
CA LYS A 54 -4.63 -6.88 -7.06
C LYS A 54 -3.91 -5.65 -6.49
N VAL A 55 -4.27 -4.46 -6.95
CA VAL A 55 -3.64 -3.22 -6.52
C VAL A 55 -4.66 -2.32 -5.82
N ALA A 56 -4.31 -1.80 -4.64
CA ALA A 56 -5.15 -0.90 -3.86
C ALA A 56 -4.41 0.40 -3.49
N ASN A 57 -5.16 1.51 -3.42
CA ASN A 57 -4.69 2.76 -2.86
C ASN A 57 -5.10 2.84 -1.38
N GLY A 58 -4.13 2.68 -0.48
CA GLY A 58 -4.36 2.74 0.97
C GLY A 58 -4.38 4.17 1.53
N THR A 59 -4.03 5.18 0.74
CA THR A 59 -3.83 6.56 1.23
C THR A 59 -5.06 7.12 1.94
N ASN A 60 -6.25 6.93 1.39
CA ASN A 60 -7.48 7.50 1.96
C ASN A 60 -7.84 6.82 3.29
N ILE A 61 -7.67 5.50 3.37
CA ILE A 61 -7.93 4.74 4.60
C ILE A 61 -6.93 5.14 5.69
N SER A 62 -5.65 5.26 5.33
CA SER A 62 -4.61 5.72 6.28
C SER A 62 -4.92 7.11 6.84
N LYS A 63 -5.36 8.05 5.98
CA LYS A 63 -5.77 9.39 6.42
C LYS A 63 -6.96 9.34 7.38
N LEU A 64 -7.97 8.53 7.05
CA LEU A 64 -9.16 8.37 7.88
C LEU A 64 -8.81 7.79 9.25
N MET A 65 -8.01 6.72 9.31
CA MET A 65 -7.57 6.11 10.56
C MET A 65 -6.77 7.09 11.42
N LEU A 66 -5.82 7.82 10.83
CA LEU A 66 -5.07 8.85 11.56
C LEU A 66 -5.98 9.93 12.16
N SER A 67 -7.00 10.36 11.41
CA SER A 67 -7.98 11.35 11.90
C SER A 67 -8.86 10.82 13.03
N ALA A 68 -9.22 9.53 12.98
CA ALA A 68 -10.00 8.88 14.03
C ALA A 68 -9.19 8.75 15.32
N THR A 69 -7.93 8.30 15.24
CA THR A 69 -7.05 8.13 16.40
C THR A 69 -6.78 9.45 17.13
N ARG A 70 -6.62 10.56 16.40
CA ARG A 70 -6.45 11.90 16.99
C ARG A 70 -7.66 12.36 17.80
N LYS A 71 -8.88 11.95 17.44
CA LYS A 71 -10.09 12.33 18.18
C LYS A 71 -10.22 11.58 19.52
N THR A 72 -9.62 10.41 19.64
CA THR A 72 -9.67 9.59 20.86
C THR A 72 -8.56 9.87 21.86
N SER A 73 -7.41 10.40 21.44
CA SER A 73 -6.28 10.68 22.35
C SER A 73 -6.36 12.03 23.07
N GLY A 74 -7.39 12.83 22.81
CA GLY A 74 -7.62 14.14 23.42
C GLY A 74 -8.74 14.15 24.47
N ARG A 75 -9.12 12.98 24.99
CA ARG A 75 -10.10 12.83 26.07
C ARG A 75 -9.45 12.21 27.30
#